data_AF-A0A8E0MEZ3-F1
#
_entry.id   AF-A0A8E0MEZ3-F1
#
_cell.length_a   1.000
_cell.length_b   1.000
_cell.length_c   1.000
_cell.angle_alpha   90.00
_cell.angle_beta   90.00
_cell.angle_gamma   90.00
#
_symmetry.space_group_name_H-M   'P 1'
#
loop_
_entity.id
_entity.type
_entity.pdbx_description
1 polymer ?
#
loop_
_entity_poly.entity_id
_entity_poly.type
_entity_poly.pdbx_seq_one_letter_code
_entity_poly.pdbx_strand_id
1 'polypeptide(L)'
;MQKLFDGYHDFIKILVFPLFFLTLFGAIRVQQFDFTLVSHWLFSIIIVLTTVIVVTMCFFRNKSKALFSNVYKILLKHIGIVVCTSMIMIVALQVLILLNTQTPIGWDVGDVMNAVIHPRSGIEYVSINPNNLFLISIYHSLYQLFLSQGTSLATTWLFFQILTAIELDFSIICIVLFTYKVFNRRVALNAYLLFFFLFMLTPYIQTPYSDIAVLVPISLALLCFAGLETATHVYLKLLFAILIGFLFVVVYETKPSGIVLLIAWTLDDITRELLNKHKSRKTLNLIVVLVVMLSFVGGQYVANKFVEIHSPVRVVKNRALPWQNFVLIGMTGNGGYNSPIRHTTLDFVTTKKMAQYSSQQISKRLNTLGFVSYLQFLAGKQIRNTDRGDFSWGQEGIPQPPFNRTKGSLQDRIRSVYL
;
A
#
# COMPACT_ATOMS: atom_id res chain seq x y z
N MET A 1 21.52 -29.04 -6.70
CA MET A 1 20.23 -28.53 -6.19
C MET A 1 20.42 -27.44 -5.17
N GLN A 2 21.24 -27.61 -4.13
CA GLN A 2 21.63 -26.49 -3.24
C GLN A 2 22.24 -25.32 -4.03
N LYS A 3 23.20 -25.59 -4.93
CA LYS A 3 23.72 -24.59 -5.90
C LYS A 3 22.66 -23.89 -6.75
N LEU A 4 21.54 -24.56 -7.05
CA LEU A 4 20.45 -23.99 -7.86
C LEU A 4 19.56 -23.07 -6.99
N PHE A 5 19.33 -23.48 -5.74
CA PHE A 5 18.61 -22.69 -4.74
C PHE A 5 19.42 -21.46 -4.29
N ASP A 6 20.74 -21.61 -4.11
CA ASP A 6 21.65 -20.50 -3.82
C ASP A 6 21.70 -19.52 -5.00
N GLY A 7 21.77 -20.03 -6.24
CA GLY A 7 21.71 -19.22 -7.44
C GLY A 7 20.39 -18.44 -7.59
N TYR A 8 19.26 -19.02 -7.19
CA TYR A 8 17.97 -18.32 -7.13
C TYR A 8 17.99 -17.16 -6.13
N HIS A 9 18.56 -17.37 -4.95
CA HIS A 9 18.65 -16.33 -3.92
C HIS A 9 19.60 -15.19 -4.33
N ASP A 10 20.73 -15.51 -4.95
CA ASP A 10 21.66 -14.49 -5.46
C ASP A 10 21.07 -13.71 -6.64
N PHE A 11 20.27 -14.36 -7.48
CA PHE A 11 19.51 -13.67 -8.52
C PHE A 11 18.53 -12.63 -7.95
N ILE A 12 17.78 -12.97 -6.89
CA ILE A 12 16.90 -12.01 -6.21
C ILE A 12 17.69 -10.81 -5.69
N LYS A 13 18.85 -11.05 -5.05
CA LYS A 13 19.71 -9.97 -4.55
C LYS A 13 20.17 -9.04 -5.69
N ILE A 14 20.60 -9.61 -6.82
CA ILE A 14 21.04 -8.85 -8.00
C ILE A 14 19.91 -7.97 -8.56
N LEU A 15 18.65 -8.41 -8.45
CA LEU A 15 17.51 -7.59 -8.85
C LEU A 15 17.17 -6.49 -7.83
N VAL A 16 17.24 -6.78 -6.54
CA VAL A 16 16.80 -5.86 -5.48
C VAL A 16 17.83 -4.76 -5.18
N PHE A 17 19.12 -5.09 -5.12
CA PHE A 17 20.15 -4.12 -4.73
C PHE A 17 20.21 -2.88 -5.63
N PRO A 18 20.17 -2.99 -6.98
CA PRO A 18 20.14 -1.82 -7.85
C PRO A 18 18.94 -0.89 -7.58
N LEU A 19 17.78 -1.45 -7.25
CA LEU A 19 16.59 -0.66 -6.92
C LEU A 19 16.79 0.16 -5.64
N PHE A 20 17.48 -0.40 -4.64
CA PHE A 20 17.84 0.34 -3.42
C PHE A 20 18.79 1.51 -3.71
N PHE A 21 19.80 1.30 -4.56
CA PHE A 21 20.70 2.39 -4.97
C PHE A 21 19.96 3.48 -5.75
N LEU A 22 19.02 3.10 -6.63
CA LEU A 22 18.17 4.05 -7.35
C LEU A 22 17.29 4.86 -6.39
N THR A 23 16.70 4.21 -5.39
CA THR A 23 15.92 4.89 -4.34
C THR A 23 16.78 5.89 -3.56
N LEU A 24 17.98 5.49 -3.11
CA LEU A 24 18.89 6.39 -2.40
C LEU A 24 19.33 7.57 -3.28
N PHE A 25 19.68 7.28 -4.53
CA PHE A 25 20.07 8.31 -5.50
C PHE A 25 18.94 9.31 -5.76
N GLY A 26 17.70 8.82 -5.89
CA GLY A 26 16.50 9.63 -5.99
C GLY A 26 16.31 10.53 -4.78
N ALA A 27 16.35 9.93 -3.59
CA ALA A 27 16.12 10.62 -2.33
C ALA A 27 17.10 11.79 -2.09
N ILE A 28 18.38 11.63 -2.43
CA ILE A 28 19.38 12.71 -2.27
C ILE A 28 19.14 13.88 -3.25
N ARG A 29 18.46 13.63 -4.38
CA ARG A 29 18.24 14.63 -5.44
C ARG A 29 16.93 15.37 -5.32
N VAL A 30 16.07 15.00 -4.38
CA VAL A 30 14.74 15.56 -4.30
C VAL A 30 14.78 16.98 -3.72
N GLN A 31 13.86 17.85 -4.18
CA GLN A 31 13.81 19.26 -3.77
C GLN A 31 13.60 19.46 -2.27
N GLN A 32 13.08 18.48 -1.52
CA GLN A 32 12.96 18.56 -0.06
C GLN A 32 14.33 18.61 0.64
N PHE A 33 15.40 18.14 -0.02
CA PHE A 33 16.78 18.32 0.43
C PHE A 33 17.44 19.59 -0.14
N ASP A 34 16.71 20.42 -0.88
CA ASP A 34 17.18 21.74 -1.27
C ASP A 34 17.11 22.68 -0.07
N PHE A 35 18.26 22.85 0.60
CA PHE A 35 18.39 23.70 1.76
C PHE A 35 18.06 25.18 1.50
N THR A 36 18.05 25.62 0.24
CA THR A 36 17.63 26.99 -0.11
C THR A 36 16.13 27.24 0.11
N LEU A 37 15.33 26.16 0.14
CA LEU A 37 13.89 26.20 0.42
C LEU A 37 13.57 26.13 1.92
N VAL A 38 14.57 25.86 2.76
CA VAL A 38 14.41 25.71 4.21
C VAL A 38 14.59 27.08 4.89
N SER A 39 13.70 27.44 5.83
CA SER A 39 13.87 28.68 6.60
C SER A 39 15.21 28.73 7.32
N HIS A 40 15.84 29.90 7.39
CA HIS A 40 17.17 30.07 8.00
C HIS A 40 17.25 29.54 9.44
N TRP A 41 16.18 29.69 10.23
CA TRP A 41 16.05 29.12 11.58
C TRP A 41 16.11 27.58 11.56
N LEU A 42 15.28 26.95 10.74
CA LEU A 42 15.21 25.49 10.67
C LEU A 42 16.51 24.90 10.12
N PHE A 43 17.10 25.56 9.12
CA PHE A 43 18.41 25.20 8.58
C PHE A 43 19.52 25.30 9.64
N SER A 44 19.52 26.38 10.44
CA SER A 44 20.48 26.54 11.55
C SER A 44 20.35 25.41 12.58
N ILE A 45 19.12 25.03 12.94
CA ILE A 45 18.88 23.88 13.83
C ILE A 45 19.41 22.59 13.20
N ILE A 46 19.10 22.33 11.92
CA ILE A 46 19.54 21.12 11.24
C ILE A 46 21.07 21.03 11.23
N ILE A 47 21.77 22.12 10.93
CA ILE A 47 23.24 22.16 10.96
C ILE A 47 23.77 21.89 12.37
N VAL A 48 23.22 22.56 13.38
CA VAL A 48 23.68 22.39 14.77
C VAL A 48 23.45 20.95 15.23
N LEU A 49 22.25 20.39 15.01
CA LEU A 49 21.93 19.00 15.34
C LEU A 49 22.83 18.02 14.59
N THR A 50 23.01 18.21 13.29
CA THR A 50 23.86 17.33 12.46
C THR A 50 25.31 17.40 12.93
N THR A 51 25.82 18.60 13.21
CA THR A 51 27.18 18.79 13.72
C THR A 51 27.36 18.13 15.09
N VAL A 52 26.42 18.34 16.01
CA VAL A 52 26.44 17.70 17.34
C VAL A 52 26.39 16.17 17.20
N ILE A 53 25.54 15.63 16.33
CA ILE A 53 25.45 14.18 16.07
C ILE A 53 26.78 13.67 15.52
N VAL A 54 27.33 14.30 14.48
CA VAL A 54 28.59 13.88 13.85
C VAL A 54 29.76 13.96 14.83
N VAL A 55 29.92 15.08 15.55
CA VAL A 55 30.96 15.25 16.58
C VAL A 55 30.79 14.19 17.66
N THR A 56 29.57 13.95 18.14
CA THR A 56 29.31 12.91 19.15
C THR A 56 29.62 11.51 18.62
N MET A 57 29.31 11.22 17.35
CA MET A 57 29.63 9.94 16.72
C MET A 57 31.14 9.74 16.47
N CYS A 58 31.87 10.81 16.13
CA CYS A 58 33.32 10.77 15.88
C CYS A 58 34.12 10.67 17.18
N PHE A 59 33.89 11.59 18.14
CA PHE A 59 34.69 11.67 19.37
C PHE A 59 34.26 10.65 20.43
N PHE A 60 32.98 10.26 20.45
CA PHE A 60 32.45 9.28 21.40
C PHE A 60 32.02 7.98 20.73
N ARG A 61 32.60 7.61 19.58
CA ARG A 61 32.20 6.45 18.75
C ARG A 61 31.85 5.20 19.55
N ASN A 62 32.74 4.79 20.46
CA ASN A 62 32.54 3.58 21.25
C ASN A 62 31.39 3.73 22.26
N LYS A 63 31.27 4.89 22.90
CA LYS A 63 30.16 5.20 23.83
C LYS A 63 28.83 5.34 23.07
N SER A 64 28.81 6.01 21.93
CA SER A 64 27.63 6.18 21.05
C SER A 64 27.14 4.84 20.50
N LYS A 65 28.06 3.97 20.04
CA LYS A 65 27.73 2.60 19.62
C LYS A 65 27.20 1.77 20.79
N ALA A 66 27.79 1.90 21.98
CA ALA A 66 27.31 1.23 23.19
C ALA A 66 25.92 1.72 23.60
N LEU A 67 25.68 3.04 23.57
CA LEU A 67 24.39 3.65 23.85
C LEU A 67 23.32 3.16 22.88
N PHE A 68 23.55 3.25 21.56
CA PHE A 68 22.60 2.77 20.55
C PHE A 68 22.30 1.27 20.72
N SER A 69 23.34 0.45 20.93
CA SER A 69 23.18 -0.97 21.22
C SER A 69 22.35 -1.20 22.48
N ASN A 70 22.58 -0.43 23.56
CA ASN A 70 21.85 -0.58 24.81
C ASN A 70 20.39 -0.16 24.66
N VAL A 71 20.11 0.98 24.02
CA VAL A 71 18.74 1.42 23.68
C VAL A 71 18.04 0.36 22.84
N TYR A 72 18.68 -0.12 21.77
CA TYR A 72 18.11 -1.17 20.91
C TYR A 72 17.83 -2.46 21.70
N LYS A 73 18.74 -2.89 22.59
CA LYS A 73 18.52 -4.06 23.46
C LYS A 73 17.35 -3.85 24.41
N ILE A 74 17.17 -2.65 24.97
CA ILE A 74 16.04 -2.31 25.84
C ILE A 74 14.74 -2.36 25.04
N LEU A 75 14.69 -1.72 23.85
CA LEU A 75 13.54 -1.75 22.96
C LEU A 75 13.18 -3.19 22.58
N LEU A 76 14.18 -4.01 22.24
CA LEU A 76 14.00 -5.42 21.88
C LEU A 76 13.48 -6.26 23.05
N LYS A 77 13.99 -6.01 24.26
CA LYS A 77 13.56 -6.70 25.48
C LYS A 77 12.10 -6.39 25.82
N HIS A 78 11.68 -5.15 25.58
CA HIS A 78 10.36 -4.64 25.94
C HIS A 78 9.47 -4.33 24.72
N ILE A 79 9.68 -5.04 23.59
CA ILE A 79 9.01 -4.75 22.31
C ILE A 79 7.50 -4.61 22.44
N GLY A 80 6.81 -5.48 23.20
CA GLY A 80 5.37 -5.41 23.39
C GLY A 80 4.93 -4.11 24.06
N ILE A 81 5.63 -3.69 25.13
CA ILE A 81 5.34 -2.42 25.81
C ILE A 81 5.64 -1.25 24.87
N VAL A 82 6.79 -1.26 24.19
CA VAL A 82 7.18 -0.22 23.25
C VAL A 82 6.12 -0.04 22.18
N VAL A 83 5.72 -1.12 21.50
CA VAL A 83 4.70 -1.08 20.44
C VAL A 83 3.38 -0.57 21.00
N CYS A 84 2.89 -1.12 22.13
CA CYS A 84 1.61 -0.69 22.69
C CYS A 84 1.59 0.79 23.09
N THR A 85 2.60 1.27 23.83
CA THR A 85 2.60 2.66 24.30
C THR A 85 2.76 3.66 23.16
N SER A 86 3.62 3.35 22.20
CA SER A 86 3.81 4.23 21.03
C SER A 86 2.62 4.20 20.07
N MET A 87 1.92 3.07 19.91
CA MET A 87 0.65 3.00 19.18
C MET A 87 -0.44 3.87 19.82
N ILE A 88 -0.60 3.82 21.15
CA ILE A 88 -1.56 4.68 21.86
C ILE A 88 -1.26 6.17 21.61
N MET A 89 0.02 6.55 21.70
CA MET A 89 0.45 7.92 21.44
C MET A 89 0.19 8.35 19.99
N ILE A 90 0.43 7.45 19.02
CA ILE A 90 0.19 7.71 17.61
C ILE A 90 -1.28 7.86 17.30
N VAL A 91 -2.14 6.97 17.80
CA VAL A 91 -3.58 7.08 17.58
C VAL A 91 -4.09 8.43 18.09
N ALA A 92 -3.62 8.88 19.25
CA ALA A 92 -3.95 10.21 19.76
C ALA A 92 -3.48 11.33 18.81
N LEU A 93 -2.27 11.22 18.26
CA LEU A 93 -1.73 12.20 17.31
C LEU A 93 -2.46 12.18 15.96
N GLN A 94 -2.80 11.01 15.42
CA GLN A 94 -3.59 10.84 14.19
C GLN A 94 -4.98 11.47 14.37
N VAL A 95 -5.66 11.20 15.49
CA VAL A 95 -6.96 11.83 15.79
C VAL A 95 -6.82 13.34 15.86
N LEU A 96 -5.78 13.88 16.50
CA LEU A 96 -5.51 15.32 16.52
C LEU A 96 -5.31 15.88 15.11
N ILE A 97 -4.56 15.18 14.24
CA ILE A 97 -4.35 15.58 12.85
C ILE A 97 -5.70 15.62 12.12
N LEU A 98 -6.45 14.51 12.13
CA LEU A 98 -7.72 14.36 11.39
C LEU A 98 -8.78 15.38 11.83
N LEU A 99 -8.88 15.67 13.12
CA LEU A 99 -9.79 16.71 13.63
C LEU A 99 -9.41 18.12 13.15
N ASN A 100 -8.12 18.36 12.86
CA ASN A 100 -7.62 19.65 12.40
C ASN A 100 -7.59 19.78 10.87
N THR A 101 -7.54 18.68 10.11
CA THR A 101 -7.37 18.69 8.65
C THR A 101 -8.63 18.36 7.85
N GLN A 102 -9.78 18.11 8.50
CA GLN A 102 -11.07 17.80 7.86
C GLN A 102 -11.25 18.45 6.48
N THR A 103 -11.00 17.65 5.44
CA THR A 103 -11.04 18.04 4.04
C THR A 103 -11.62 16.89 3.24
N PRO A 104 -12.40 17.15 2.17
CA PRO A 104 -12.56 16.15 1.14
C PRO A 104 -11.22 15.93 0.45
N ILE A 105 -10.97 14.70 0.01
CA ILE A 105 -9.83 14.37 -0.86
C ILE A 105 -10.34 14.31 -2.30
N GLY A 106 -9.64 15.01 -3.20
CA GLY A 106 -9.86 14.92 -4.65
C GLY A 106 -9.45 13.57 -5.28
N TRP A 107 -9.13 13.62 -6.57
CA TRP A 107 -8.69 12.44 -7.35
C TRP A 107 -9.75 11.34 -7.41
N ASP A 108 -9.31 10.09 -7.56
CA ASP A 108 -10.15 8.90 -7.57
C ASP A 108 -10.88 8.67 -6.23
N VAL A 109 -10.27 9.11 -5.11
CA VAL A 109 -10.86 8.99 -3.77
C VAL A 109 -12.15 9.81 -3.65
N GLY A 110 -12.15 11.02 -4.20
CA GLY A 110 -13.33 11.89 -4.23
C GLY A 110 -14.51 11.26 -4.97
N ASP A 111 -14.26 10.65 -6.13
CA ASP A 111 -15.28 9.95 -6.91
C ASP A 111 -15.80 8.69 -6.21
N VAL A 112 -14.91 7.90 -5.58
CA VAL A 112 -15.29 6.75 -4.74
C VAL A 112 -16.18 7.20 -3.59
N MET A 113 -15.77 8.22 -2.83
CA MET A 113 -16.53 8.71 -1.69
C MET A 113 -17.86 9.34 -2.12
N ASN A 114 -17.90 10.01 -3.27
CA ASN A 114 -19.16 10.50 -3.83
C ASN A 114 -20.09 9.34 -4.22
N ALA A 115 -19.58 8.24 -4.78
CA ALA A 115 -20.37 7.05 -5.08
C ALA A 115 -20.83 6.30 -3.82
N VAL A 116 -20.04 6.35 -2.73
CA VAL A 116 -20.42 5.82 -1.41
C VAL A 116 -21.57 6.62 -0.82
N ILE A 117 -21.54 7.96 -0.89
CA ILE A 117 -22.58 8.80 -0.27
C ILE A 117 -23.81 8.92 -1.18
N HIS A 118 -23.60 9.05 -2.49
CA HIS A 118 -24.62 9.26 -3.51
C HIS A 118 -24.51 8.22 -4.64
N PRO A 119 -25.00 6.98 -4.45
CA PRO A 119 -24.76 5.91 -5.42
C PRO A 119 -25.20 6.18 -6.87
N ARG A 120 -26.21 7.05 -7.06
CA ARG A 120 -26.66 7.45 -8.40
C ARG A 120 -25.63 8.27 -9.18
N SER A 121 -24.83 9.11 -8.52
CA SER A 121 -23.77 9.89 -9.19
C SER A 121 -22.57 9.01 -9.57
N GLY A 122 -22.39 7.87 -8.91
CA GLY A 122 -21.28 6.95 -9.15
C GLY A 122 -21.40 6.07 -10.41
N ILE A 123 -22.54 6.07 -11.11
CA ILE A 123 -22.81 5.14 -12.23
C ILE A 123 -21.75 5.26 -13.32
N GLU A 124 -21.45 6.47 -13.78
CA GLU A 124 -20.46 6.68 -14.84
C GLU A 124 -19.07 6.25 -14.39
N TYR A 125 -18.67 6.70 -13.20
CA TYR A 125 -17.38 6.41 -12.61
C TYR A 125 -17.13 4.90 -12.47
N VAL A 126 -18.05 4.17 -11.83
CA VAL A 126 -17.93 2.72 -11.61
C VAL A 126 -17.99 1.95 -12.93
N SER A 127 -18.75 2.42 -13.91
CA SER A 127 -18.78 1.78 -15.23
C SER A 127 -17.43 1.84 -15.95
N ILE A 128 -16.65 2.89 -15.69
CA ILE A 128 -15.30 3.08 -16.22
C ILE A 128 -14.26 2.36 -15.36
N ASN A 129 -14.40 2.42 -14.03
CA ASN A 129 -13.48 1.88 -13.02
C ASN A 129 -14.17 0.82 -12.13
N PRO A 130 -14.62 -0.32 -12.68
CA PRO A 130 -15.39 -1.31 -11.92
C PRO A 130 -14.56 -2.00 -10.82
N ASN A 131 -13.23 -1.93 -10.89
CA ASN A 131 -12.33 -2.43 -9.85
C ASN A 131 -12.51 -1.72 -8.50
N ASN A 132 -13.15 -0.55 -8.46
CA ASN A 132 -13.45 0.15 -7.20
C ASN A 132 -14.83 -0.22 -6.63
N LEU A 133 -15.62 -1.03 -7.35
CA LEU A 133 -17.00 -1.34 -6.97
C LEU A 133 -17.11 -2.12 -5.67
N PHE A 134 -16.20 -3.07 -5.45
CA PHE A 134 -16.17 -3.84 -4.20
C PHE A 134 -15.93 -2.92 -3.01
N LEU A 135 -14.91 -2.06 -3.09
CA LEU A 135 -14.60 -1.06 -2.05
C LEU A 135 -15.79 -0.14 -1.80
N ILE A 136 -16.41 0.41 -2.86
CA ILE A 136 -17.61 1.25 -2.76
C ILE A 136 -18.75 0.52 -2.06
N SER A 137 -18.96 -0.77 -2.37
CA SER A 137 -20.04 -1.57 -1.78
C SER A 137 -19.85 -1.78 -0.28
N ILE A 138 -18.62 -2.08 0.14
CA ILE A 138 -18.27 -2.22 1.56
C ILE A 138 -18.40 -0.89 2.28
N TYR A 139 -17.83 0.18 1.73
CA TYR A 139 -17.89 1.51 2.34
C TYR A 139 -19.31 2.07 2.39
N HIS A 140 -20.13 1.86 1.37
CA HIS A 140 -21.56 2.22 1.41
C HIS A 140 -22.30 1.45 2.51
N SER A 141 -22.00 0.17 2.69
CA SER A 141 -22.61 -0.63 3.77
C SER A 141 -22.23 -0.07 5.14
N LEU A 142 -20.97 0.34 5.33
CA LEU A 142 -20.51 1.00 6.57
C LEU A 142 -21.17 2.38 6.75
N TYR A 143 -21.32 3.15 5.67
CA TYR A 143 -22.02 4.43 5.70
C TYR A 143 -23.47 4.26 6.19
N GLN A 144 -24.22 3.30 5.65
CA GLN A 144 -25.60 3.02 6.08
C GLN A 144 -25.70 2.49 7.51
N LEU A 145 -24.70 1.72 7.96
CA LEU A 145 -24.71 1.10 9.30
C LEU A 145 -24.37 2.10 10.41
N PHE A 146 -23.41 3.01 10.16
CA PHE A 146 -22.84 3.85 11.21
C PHE A 146 -23.21 5.33 11.10
N LEU A 147 -23.69 5.81 9.95
CA LEU A 147 -24.03 7.22 9.73
C LEU A 147 -25.51 7.37 9.38
N SER A 148 -26.15 8.37 10.00
CA SER A 148 -27.55 8.68 9.72
C SER A 148 -27.71 9.52 8.46
N GLN A 149 -28.86 9.38 7.80
CA GLN A 149 -29.25 10.27 6.71
C GLN A 149 -29.30 11.71 7.23
N GLY A 150 -28.57 12.62 6.58
CA GLY A 150 -28.43 14.02 7.01
C GLY A 150 -27.15 14.34 7.79
N THR A 151 -26.28 13.35 8.04
CA THR A 151 -24.94 13.59 8.58
C THR A 151 -24.16 14.57 7.69
N SER A 152 -23.48 15.54 8.29
CA SER A 152 -22.71 16.53 7.53
C SER A 152 -21.57 15.87 6.74
N LEU A 153 -21.24 16.42 5.57
CA LEU A 153 -20.15 15.91 4.73
C LEU A 153 -18.82 15.86 5.49
N ALA A 154 -18.53 16.87 6.31
CA ALA A 154 -17.33 16.91 7.14
C ALA A 154 -17.26 15.74 8.14
N THR A 155 -18.39 15.41 8.79
CA THR A 155 -18.48 14.28 9.71
C THR A 155 -18.33 12.95 8.98
N THR A 156 -18.93 12.81 7.78
CA THR A 156 -18.78 11.60 6.96
C THR A 156 -17.34 11.38 6.53
N TRP A 157 -16.65 12.42 6.03
CA TRP A 157 -15.23 12.31 5.67
C TRP A 157 -14.37 11.98 6.89
N LEU A 158 -14.59 12.64 8.02
CA LEU A 158 -13.87 12.34 9.26
C LEU A 158 -14.05 10.86 9.68
N PHE A 159 -15.26 10.32 9.59
CA PHE A 159 -15.52 8.90 9.89
C PHE A 159 -14.65 7.96 9.05
N PHE A 160 -14.62 8.16 7.72
CA PHE A 160 -13.83 7.33 6.83
C PHE A 160 -12.32 7.55 6.98
N GLN A 161 -11.87 8.75 7.34
CA GLN A 161 -10.47 9.03 7.64
C GLN A 161 -10.03 8.34 8.95
N ILE A 162 -10.88 8.33 9.97
CA ILE A 162 -10.63 7.57 11.20
C ILE A 162 -10.60 6.07 10.89
N LEU A 163 -11.52 5.57 10.07
CA LEU A 163 -11.51 4.18 9.62
C LEU A 163 -10.18 3.84 8.90
N THR A 164 -9.71 4.71 8.02
CA THR A 164 -8.44 4.55 7.30
C THR A 164 -7.24 4.46 8.26
N ALA A 165 -7.20 5.32 9.28
CA ALA A 165 -6.16 5.27 10.31
C ALA A 165 -6.20 3.95 11.09
N ILE A 166 -7.39 3.47 11.46
CA ILE A 166 -7.58 2.17 12.13
C ILE A 166 -7.12 1.02 11.23
N GLU A 167 -7.49 1.03 9.95
CA GLU A 167 -7.07 0.01 8.96
C GLU A 167 -5.55 -0.07 8.85
N LEU A 168 -4.87 1.09 8.79
CA LEU A 168 -3.42 1.17 8.73
C LEU A 168 -2.75 0.63 10.00
N ASP A 169 -3.15 1.12 11.16
CA ASP A 169 -2.55 0.76 12.44
C ASP A 169 -2.76 -0.73 12.76
N PHE A 170 -3.97 -1.25 12.50
CA PHE A 170 -4.27 -2.67 12.63
C PHE A 170 -3.38 -3.53 11.73
N SER A 171 -3.17 -3.08 10.49
CA SER A 171 -2.31 -3.78 9.53
C SER A 171 -0.87 -3.83 9.99
N ILE A 172 -0.34 -2.74 10.55
CA ILE A 172 1.02 -2.68 11.08
C ILE A 172 1.18 -3.65 12.25
N ILE A 173 0.22 -3.71 13.18
CA ILE A 173 0.22 -4.67 14.29
C ILE A 173 0.29 -6.11 13.75
N CYS A 174 -0.55 -6.42 12.75
CA CYS A 174 -0.56 -7.74 12.12
C CYS A 174 0.79 -8.09 11.46
N ILE A 175 1.43 -7.13 10.78
CA ILE A 175 2.75 -7.33 10.16
C ILE A 175 3.85 -7.54 11.21
N VAL A 176 3.81 -6.82 12.34
CA VAL A 176 4.76 -7.03 13.45
C VAL A 176 4.59 -8.42 14.07
N LEU A 177 3.34 -8.85 14.26
CA LEU A 177 3.05 -10.21 14.76
C LEU A 177 3.50 -11.29 13.78
N PHE A 178 3.27 -11.07 12.47
CA PHE A 178 3.75 -11.96 11.41
C PHE A 178 5.27 -12.10 11.44
N THR A 179 5.99 -10.98 11.40
CA THR A 179 7.46 -10.98 11.40
C THR A 179 8.06 -11.54 12.69
N TYR A 180 7.40 -11.34 13.84
CA TYR A 180 7.77 -11.97 15.10
C TYR A 180 7.67 -13.49 15.04
N LYS A 181 6.56 -14.02 14.48
CA LYS A 181 6.27 -15.46 14.40
C LYS A 181 7.16 -16.18 13.40
N VAL A 182 7.38 -15.60 12.23
CA VAL A 182 8.13 -16.24 11.13
C VAL A 182 9.64 -16.11 11.30
N PHE A 183 10.10 -14.95 11.76
CA PHE A 183 11.53 -14.67 11.86
C PHE A 183 11.98 -14.66 13.31
N ASN A 184 11.93 -13.49 13.96
CA ASN A 184 12.32 -13.29 15.35
C ASN A 184 12.01 -11.87 15.81
N ARG A 185 12.22 -11.63 17.11
CA ARG A 185 12.05 -10.31 17.76
C ARG A 185 12.81 -9.16 17.09
N ARG A 186 14.01 -9.40 16.56
CA ARG A 186 14.82 -8.33 15.95
C ARG A 186 14.21 -7.88 14.63
N VAL A 187 13.77 -8.83 13.80
CA VAL A 187 13.07 -8.53 12.55
C VAL A 187 11.74 -7.83 12.84
N ALA A 188 10.99 -8.28 13.84
CA ALA A 188 9.74 -7.63 14.25
C ALA A 188 9.95 -6.18 14.71
N LEU A 189 10.96 -5.92 15.55
CA LEU A 189 11.29 -4.56 15.97
C LEU A 189 11.71 -3.69 14.78
N ASN A 190 12.55 -4.20 13.88
CA ASN A 190 12.98 -3.44 12.72
C ASN A 190 11.82 -3.14 11.76
N ALA A 191 10.94 -4.12 11.52
CA ALA A 191 9.71 -3.91 10.75
C ALA A 191 8.84 -2.84 11.39
N TYR A 192 8.62 -2.92 12.71
CA TYR A 192 7.86 -1.91 13.45
C TYR A 192 8.45 -0.51 13.30
N LEU A 193 9.77 -0.36 13.51
CA LEU A 193 10.45 0.93 13.39
C LEU A 193 10.34 1.50 11.97
N LEU A 194 10.46 0.66 10.93
CA LEU A 194 10.28 1.09 9.54
C LEU A 194 8.86 1.61 9.30
N PHE A 195 7.83 0.88 9.73
CA PHE A 195 6.45 1.35 9.61
C PHE A 195 6.18 2.60 10.45
N PHE A 196 6.78 2.69 11.63
CA PHE A 196 6.63 3.82 12.54
C PHE A 196 7.11 5.12 11.91
N PHE A 197 8.30 5.12 11.32
CA PHE A 197 8.85 6.33 10.73
C PHE A 197 8.26 6.67 9.35
N LEU A 198 7.79 5.68 8.58
CA LEU A 198 7.30 5.92 7.21
C LEU A 198 5.79 6.14 7.13
N PHE A 199 4.99 5.37 7.87
CA PHE A 199 3.56 5.27 7.60
C PHE A 199 2.67 5.83 8.70
N MET A 200 3.05 5.77 9.98
CA MET A 200 2.10 6.08 11.06
C MET A 200 1.64 7.54 11.12
N LEU A 201 2.42 8.47 10.57
CA LEU A 201 2.07 9.90 10.45
C LEU A 201 1.99 10.34 8.99
N THR A 202 1.78 9.39 8.08
CA THR A 202 1.63 9.71 6.66
C THR A 202 0.36 10.54 6.42
N PRO A 203 0.38 11.54 5.54
CA PRO A 203 -0.84 12.27 5.17
C PRO A 203 -1.94 11.38 4.56
N TYR A 204 -1.58 10.20 4.04
CA TYR A 204 -2.51 9.21 3.51
C TYR A 204 -3.47 8.61 4.55
N ILE A 205 -3.28 8.84 5.87
CA ILE A 205 -4.35 8.54 6.85
C ILE A 205 -5.66 9.29 6.54
N GLN A 206 -5.60 10.34 5.71
CA GLN A 206 -6.74 11.12 5.26
C GLN A 206 -7.45 10.55 4.02
N THR A 207 -6.92 9.48 3.42
CA THR A 207 -7.39 8.95 2.12
C THR A 207 -8.10 7.60 2.26
N PRO A 208 -9.43 7.57 2.47
CA PRO A 208 -10.20 6.33 2.52
C PRO A 208 -10.29 5.68 1.14
N TYR A 209 -9.30 4.85 0.82
CA TYR A 209 -9.12 4.32 -0.51
C TYR A 209 -8.39 2.96 -0.51
N SER A 210 -8.35 2.32 -1.68
CA SER A 210 -7.85 0.95 -1.86
C SER A 210 -6.41 0.74 -1.37
N ASP A 211 -5.56 1.77 -1.43
CA ASP A 211 -4.16 1.74 -1.01
C ASP A 211 -3.94 1.33 0.45
N ILE A 212 -4.80 1.81 1.35
CA ILE A 212 -4.73 1.47 2.78
C ILE A 212 -5.69 0.34 3.10
N ALA A 213 -6.91 0.35 2.54
CA ALA A 213 -7.92 -0.66 2.82
C ALA A 213 -7.43 -2.09 2.50
N VAL A 214 -6.60 -2.26 1.46
CA VAL A 214 -6.03 -3.57 1.10
C VAL A 214 -5.02 -4.10 2.12
N LEU A 215 -4.41 -3.25 2.95
CA LEU A 215 -3.40 -3.67 3.92
C LEU A 215 -3.98 -4.59 4.99
N VAL A 216 -5.27 -4.43 5.33
CA VAL A 216 -5.96 -5.27 6.32
C VAL A 216 -6.01 -6.73 5.85
N PRO A 217 -6.62 -7.08 4.70
CA PRO A 217 -6.63 -8.46 4.24
C PRO A 217 -5.23 -8.99 3.89
N ILE A 218 -4.30 -8.15 3.41
CA ILE A 218 -2.90 -8.58 3.16
C ILE A 218 -2.22 -9.00 4.46
N SER A 219 -2.27 -8.17 5.50
CA SER A 219 -1.58 -8.42 6.76
C SER A 219 -2.18 -9.60 7.52
N LEU A 220 -3.50 -9.78 7.45
CA LEU A 220 -4.18 -10.99 7.93
C LEU A 220 -3.77 -12.23 7.14
N ALA A 221 -3.61 -12.13 5.81
CA ALA A 221 -3.17 -13.25 4.99
C ALA A 221 -1.73 -13.65 5.34
N LEU A 222 -0.84 -12.67 5.60
CA LEU A 222 0.51 -12.92 6.11
C LEU A 222 0.48 -13.69 7.45
N LEU A 223 -0.38 -13.30 8.39
CA LEU A 223 -0.56 -14.07 9.63
C LEU A 223 -1.07 -15.49 9.38
N CYS A 224 -1.96 -15.69 8.41
CA CYS A 224 -2.40 -17.02 8.02
C CYS A 224 -1.28 -17.84 7.38
N PHE A 225 -0.39 -17.23 6.58
CA PHE A 225 0.82 -17.89 6.09
C PHE A 225 1.74 -18.32 7.25
N ALA A 226 1.96 -17.46 8.24
CA ALA A 226 2.73 -17.85 9.43
C ALA A 226 2.07 -19.01 10.18
N GLY A 227 0.74 -18.99 10.29
CA GLY A 227 -0.04 -20.10 10.86
C GLY A 227 0.12 -21.40 10.06
N LEU A 228 0.06 -21.32 8.73
CA LEU A 228 0.21 -22.46 7.82
C LEU A 228 1.57 -23.16 7.97
N GLU A 229 2.65 -22.37 8.10
CA GLU A 229 4.02 -22.86 8.30
C GLU A 229 4.23 -23.49 9.68
N THR A 230 3.63 -22.90 10.72
CA THR A 230 3.85 -23.31 12.11
C THR A 230 2.88 -24.38 12.61
N ALA A 231 1.73 -24.55 11.95
CA ALA A 231 0.72 -25.52 12.35
C ALA A 231 1.22 -26.98 12.20
N THR A 232 1.03 -27.77 13.25
CA THR A 232 1.32 -29.22 13.25
C THR A 232 0.13 -30.03 12.77
N HIS A 233 -1.09 -29.61 13.11
CA HIS A 233 -2.33 -30.30 12.76
C HIS A 233 -2.79 -29.98 11.33
N VAL A 234 -3.10 -31.02 10.56
CA VAL A 234 -3.58 -30.89 9.17
C VAL A 234 -4.84 -30.03 9.06
N TYR A 235 -5.80 -30.17 9.99
CA TYR A 235 -7.02 -29.36 9.96
C TYR A 235 -6.73 -27.86 10.10
N LEU A 236 -5.78 -27.47 10.93
CA LEU A 236 -5.37 -26.07 11.07
C LEU A 236 -4.66 -25.58 9.80
N LYS A 237 -3.83 -26.42 9.16
CA LYS A 237 -3.22 -26.09 7.86
C LYS A 237 -4.28 -25.85 6.78
N LEU A 238 -5.27 -26.72 6.70
CA LEU A 238 -6.38 -26.58 5.75
C LEU A 238 -7.21 -25.33 6.05
N LEU A 239 -7.48 -25.04 7.33
CA LEU A 239 -8.15 -23.80 7.73
C LEU A 239 -7.37 -22.56 7.28
N PHE A 240 -6.05 -22.50 7.56
CA PHE A 240 -5.22 -21.39 7.11
C PHE A 240 -5.18 -21.29 5.58
N ALA A 241 -5.10 -22.41 4.87
CA ALA A 241 -5.17 -22.44 3.40
C ALA A 241 -6.47 -21.83 2.86
N ILE A 242 -7.61 -22.19 3.46
CA ILE A 242 -8.92 -21.63 3.10
C ILE A 242 -8.97 -20.12 3.37
N LEU A 243 -8.50 -19.70 4.55
CA LEU A 243 -8.46 -18.29 4.94
C LEU A 243 -7.54 -17.47 4.04
N ILE A 244 -6.37 -18.00 3.66
CA ILE A 244 -5.47 -17.35 2.69
C ILE A 244 -6.21 -17.13 1.37
N GLY A 245 -6.81 -18.19 0.80
CA GLY A 245 -7.55 -18.08 -0.46
C GLY A 245 -8.65 -17.02 -0.40
N PHE A 246 -9.47 -17.03 0.66
CA PHE A 246 -10.54 -16.05 0.87
C PHE A 246 -10.02 -14.62 1.07
N LEU A 247 -9.00 -14.42 1.90
CA LEU A 247 -8.41 -13.10 2.12
C LEU A 247 -7.83 -12.54 0.81
N PHE A 248 -7.22 -13.38 -0.03
CA PHE A 248 -6.73 -12.93 -1.34
C PHE A 248 -7.85 -12.61 -2.34
N VAL A 249 -9.06 -13.13 -2.17
CA VAL A 249 -10.25 -12.62 -2.89
C VAL A 249 -10.48 -11.18 -2.50
N VAL A 250 -10.54 -10.87 -1.20
CA VAL A 250 -10.70 -9.49 -0.72
C VAL A 250 -9.54 -8.59 -1.18
N VAL A 251 -8.30 -9.09 -1.14
CA VAL A 251 -7.14 -8.35 -1.70
C VAL A 251 -7.35 -8.03 -3.17
N TYR A 252 -7.73 -9.03 -3.98
CA TYR A 252 -7.90 -8.84 -5.42
C TYR A 252 -9.05 -7.88 -5.74
N GLU A 253 -10.18 -8.01 -5.05
CA GLU A 253 -11.35 -7.14 -5.25
C GLU A 253 -11.11 -5.70 -4.79
N THR A 254 -10.32 -5.49 -3.72
CA THR A 254 -9.98 -4.14 -3.24
C THR A 254 -8.87 -3.52 -4.09
N LYS A 255 -7.81 -4.28 -4.39
CA LYS A 255 -6.66 -3.82 -5.17
C LYS A 255 -6.00 -5.00 -5.92
N PRO A 256 -6.34 -5.22 -7.20
CA PRO A 256 -5.91 -6.40 -7.96
C PRO A 256 -4.40 -6.67 -7.95
N SER A 257 -3.56 -5.63 -7.90
CA SER A 257 -2.10 -5.77 -7.88
C SER A 257 -1.57 -6.47 -6.63
N GLY A 258 -2.31 -6.50 -5.51
CA GLY A 258 -1.91 -7.18 -4.28
C GLY A 258 -1.82 -8.71 -4.42
N ILE A 259 -2.45 -9.29 -5.44
CA ILE A 259 -2.40 -10.74 -5.72
C ILE A 259 -0.98 -11.24 -6.03
N VAL A 260 -0.04 -10.33 -6.34
CA VAL A 260 1.37 -10.67 -6.60
C VAL A 260 1.99 -11.46 -5.45
N LEU A 261 1.58 -11.22 -4.20
CA LEU A 261 2.07 -11.99 -3.05
C LEU A 261 1.61 -13.45 -3.08
N LEU A 262 0.35 -13.70 -3.46
CA LEU A 262 -0.16 -15.06 -3.62
C LEU A 262 0.55 -15.77 -4.76
N ILE A 263 0.71 -15.11 -5.91
CA ILE A 263 1.43 -15.66 -7.07
C ILE A 263 2.87 -16.01 -6.69
N ALA A 264 3.57 -15.08 -6.01
CA ALA A 264 4.95 -15.30 -5.58
C ALA A 264 5.05 -16.50 -4.62
N TRP A 265 4.17 -16.59 -3.62
CA TRP A 265 4.13 -17.73 -2.69
C TRP A 265 3.84 -19.04 -3.41
N THR A 266 2.88 -19.08 -4.33
CA THR A 266 2.54 -20.29 -5.10
C THR A 266 3.71 -20.75 -5.97
N LEU A 267 4.38 -19.84 -6.67
CA LEU A 267 5.55 -20.17 -7.50
C LEU A 267 6.70 -20.70 -6.64
N ASP A 268 6.97 -20.04 -5.52
CA ASP A 268 8.02 -20.39 -4.57
C ASP A 268 7.77 -21.75 -3.90
N ASP A 269 6.53 -22.02 -3.47
CA ASP A 269 6.13 -23.30 -2.87
C ASP A 269 6.20 -24.47 -3.87
N ILE A 270 5.63 -24.30 -5.07
CA ILE A 270 5.73 -25.30 -6.13
C ILE A 270 7.20 -25.58 -6.48
N THR A 271 8.02 -24.53 -6.61
CA THR A 271 9.44 -24.68 -6.94
C THR A 271 10.17 -25.45 -5.83
N ARG A 272 9.92 -25.12 -4.55
CA ARG A 272 10.47 -25.88 -3.42
C ARG A 272 10.08 -27.36 -3.48
N GLU A 273 8.81 -27.67 -3.73
CA GLU A 273 8.32 -29.04 -3.77
C GLU A 273 8.79 -29.84 -5.00
N LEU A 274 9.02 -29.17 -6.14
CA LEU A 274 9.63 -29.78 -7.32
C LEU A 274 11.11 -30.13 -7.07
N LEU A 275 11.82 -29.27 -6.33
CA LEU A 275 13.24 -29.47 -6.00
C LEU A 275 13.45 -30.37 -4.77
N ASN A 276 12.44 -30.59 -3.93
CA ASN A 276 12.57 -31.44 -2.75
C ASN A 276 12.50 -32.94 -3.10
N LYS A 277 13.52 -33.71 -2.73
CA LYS A 277 13.57 -35.17 -2.95
C LYS A 277 12.80 -35.98 -1.88
N HIS A 278 12.49 -35.38 -0.72
CA HIS A 278 11.80 -36.07 0.36
C HIS A 278 10.29 -36.10 0.10
N LYS A 279 9.77 -37.29 -0.25
CA LYS A 279 8.35 -37.48 -0.60
C LYS A 279 7.36 -37.29 0.56
N SER A 280 7.81 -37.33 1.82
CA SER A 280 6.92 -37.49 2.98
C SER A 280 5.96 -36.33 3.24
N ARG A 281 6.26 -35.11 2.77
CA ARG A 281 5.40 -33.93 2.94
C ARG A 281 4.91 -33.29 1.64
N LYS A 282 5.44 -33.74 0.50
CA LYS A 282 5.16 -33.17 -0.82
C LYS A 282 3.68 -33.19 -1.19
N THR A 283 3.02 -34.32 -0.98
CA THR A 283 1.58 -34.46 -1.30
C THR A 283 0.72 -33.50 -0.47
N LEU A 284 1.02 -33.34 0.83
CA LEU A 284 0.28 -32.43 1.70
C LEU A 284 0.46 -30.97 1.27
N ASN A 285 1.69 -30.56 0.94
CA ASN A 285 1.97 -29.19 0.51
C ASN A 285 1.27 -28.87 -0.82
N LEU A 286 1.27 -29.81 -1.77
CA LEU A 286 0.50 -29.67 -3.01
C LEU A 286 -1.02 -29.60 -2.77
N ILE A 287 -1.55 -30.38 -1.83
CA ILE A 287 -2.96 -30.28 -1.42
C ILE A 287 -3.25 -28.90 -0.81
N VAL A 288 -2.36 -28.38 0.03
CA VAL A 288 -2.50 -27.04 0.62
C VAL A 288 -2.56 -25.97 -0.47
N VAL A 289 -1.64 -26.01 -1.45
CA VAL A 289 -1.66 -25.09 -2.61
C VAL A 289 -2.98 -25.22 -3.37
N LEU A 290 -3.42 -26.45 -3.65
CA LEU A 290 -4.70 -26.69 -4.32
C LEU A 290 -5.88 -26.11 -3.54
N VAL A 291 -5.92 -26.29 -2.22
CA VAL A 291 -6.97 -25.74 -1.36
C VAL A 291 -6.96 -24.22 -1.37
N VAL A 292 -5.80 -23.57 -1.29
CA VAL A 292 -5.69 -22.11 -1.44
C VAL A 292 -6.29 -21.66 -2.78
N MET A 293 -5.94 -22.34 -3.87
CA MET A 293 -6.45 -21.99 -5.21
C MET A 293 -7.95 -22.23 -5.35
N LEU A 294 -8.47 -23.35 -4.85
CA LEU A 294 -9.90 -23.65 -4.85
C LEU A 294 -10.68 -22.65 -3.99
N SER A 295 -10.16 -22.28 -2.82
CA SER A 295 -10.76 -21.26 -1.96
C SER A 295 -10.74 -19.88 -2.60
N PHE A 296 -9.66 -19.51 -3.32
CA PHE A 296 -9.62 -18.27 -4.08
C PHE A 296 -10.65 -18.27 -5.23
N VAL A 297 -10.70 -19.32 -6.05
CA VAL A 297 -11.64 -19.42 -7.18
C VAL A 297 -13.10 -19.48 -6.69
N GLY A 298 -13.38 -20.29 -5.67
CA GLY A 298 -14.70 -20.38 -5.07
C GLY A 298 -15.12 -19.06 -4.40
N GLY A 299 -14.21 -18.42 -3.67
CA GLY A 299 -14.45 -17.13 -3.06
C GLY A 299 -14.65 -16.01 -4.09
N GLN A 300 -13.94 -16.05 -5.22
CA GLN A 300 -14.15 -15.15 -6.36
C GLN A 300 -15.58 -15.25 -6.91
N TYR A 301 -16.10 -16.47 -7.07
CA TYR A 301 -17.50 -16.66 -7.46
C TYR A 301 -18.47 -16.02 -6.45
N VAL A 302 -18.22 -16.21 -5.14
CA VAL A 302 -19.02 -15.61 -4.07
C VAL A 302 -18.93 -14.08 -4.07
N ALA A 303 -17.73 -13.51 -4.23
CA ALA A 303 -17.54 -12.06 -4.27
C ALA A 303 -18.26 -11.42 -5.46
N ASN A 304 -18.19 -12.02 -6.64
CA ASN A 304 -18.93 -11.56 -7.81
C ASN A 304 -20.45 -11.56 -7.57
N LYS A 305 -20.98 -12.61 -6.92
CA LYS A 305 -22.40 -12.66 -6.52
C LYS A 305 -22.76 -11.64 -5.46
N PHE A 306 -21.87 -11.43 -4.49
CA PHE A 306 -22.06 -10.41 -3.46
C PHE A 306 -22.18 -9.02 -4.09
N VAL A 307 -21.26 -8.66 -4.99
CA VAL A 307 -21.27 -7.38 -5.72
C VAL A 307 -22.50 -7.27 -6.63
N GLU A 308 -22.89 -8.33 -7.31
CA GLU A 308 -24.10 -8.35 -8.15
C GLU A 308 -25.38 -8.02 -7.36
N ILE A 309 -25.49 -8.54 -6.12
CA ILE A 309 -26.69 -8.41 -5.28
C ILE A 309 -26.67 -7.13 -4.44
N HIS A 310 -25.52 -6.78 -3.86
CA HIS A 310 -25.41 -5.75 -2.82
C HIS A 310 -24.71 -4.47 -3.30
N SER A 311 -24.29 -4.39 -4.56
CA SER A 311 -23.69 -3.15 -5.06
C SER A 311 -24.70 -2.00 -5.01
N PRO A 312 -24.36 -0.87 -4.39
CA PRO A 312 -25.24 0.30 -4.34
C PRO A 312 -25.30 1.03 -5.69
N VAL A 313 -24.31 0.80 -6.56
CA VAL A 313 -24.17 1.46 -7.86
C VAL A 313 -24.42 0.46 -8.99
N ARG A 314 -25.23 0.86 -9.98
CA ARG A 314 -25.44 0.07 -11.20
C ARG A 314 -24.25 0.25 -12.15
N VAL A 315 -23.70 -0.87 -12.63
CA VAL A 315 -22.63 -0.87 -13.64
C VAL A 315 -23.19 -0.96 -15.06
N VAL A 316 -22.77 -0.05 -15.93
CA VAL A 316 -22.98 -0.16 -17.38
C VAL A 316 -21.86 -1.01 -17.97
N LYS A 317 -22.21 -2.20 -18.46
CA LYS A 317 -21.25 -3.15 -19.04
C LYS A 317 -20.56 -2.57 -20.29
N ASN A 318 -19.40 -3.14 -20.62
CA ASN A 318 -18.60 -2.80 -21.81
C ASN A 318 -18.06 -1.35 -21.83
N ARG A 319 -17.95 -0.68 -20.69
CA ARG A 319 -17.35 0.66 -20.55
C ARG A 319 -16.10 0.70 -19.67
N ALA A 320 -15.69 -0.44 -19.12
CA ALA A 320 -14.56 -0.54 -18.21
C ALA A 320 -13.24 -0.23 -18.94
N LEU A 321 -12.37 0.54 -18.29
CA LEU A 321 -10.99 0.71 -18.73
C LEU A 321 -10.26 -0.63 -18.64
N PRO A 322 -9.68 -1.11 -19.74
CA PRO A 322 -8.98 -2.39 -19.75
C PRO A 322 -7.58 -2.25 -19.12
N TRP A 323 -7.00 -3.35 -18.63
CA TRP A 323 -5.67 -3.34 -17.99
C TRP A 323 -4.58 -2.75 -18.89
N GLN A 324 -4.71 -2.89 -20.21
CA GLN A 324 -3.82 -2.31 -21.22
C GLN A 324 -3.76 -0.79 -21.12
N ASN A 325 -4.85 -0.10 -20.78
CA ASN A 325 -4.83 1.35 -20.62
C ASN A 325 -3.93 1.76 -19.45
N PHE A 326 -4.01 1.05 -18.32
CA PHE A 326 -3.15 1.33 -17.16
C PHE A 326 -1.67 1.05 -17.45
N VAL A 327 -1.38 0.00 -18.24
CA VAL A 327 -0.01 -0.25 -18.73
C VAL A 327 0.47 0.88 -19.63
N LEU A 328 -0.35 1.33 -20.58
CA LEU A 328 0.00 2.44 -21.48
C LEU A 328 0.29 3.73 -20.70
N ILE A 329 -0.57 4.09 -19.75
CA ILE A 329 -0.35 5.24 -18.84
C ILE A 329 0.98 5.06 -18.10
N GLY A 330 1.18 3.89 -17.48
CA GLY A 330 2.39 3.58 -16.71
C GLY A 330 3.69 3.53 -17.53
N MET A 331 3.62 3.49 -18.86
CA MET A 331 4.75 3.49 -19.80
C MET A 331 4.97 4.83 -20.51
N THR A 332 4.19 5.86 -20.16
CA THR A 332 4.23 7.17 -20.83
C THR A 332 4.56 8.29 -19.87
N GLY A 333 5.17 9.37 -20.38
CA GLY A 333 5.54 10.55 -19.58
C GLY A 333 6.50 10.19 -18.45
N ASN A 334 6.07 10.46 -17.21
CA ASN A 334 6.82 10.12 -16.00
C ASN A 334 6.42 8.76 -15.38
N GLY A 335 5.54 8.00 -16.03
CA GLY A 335 5.04 6.72 -15.54
C GLY A 335 3.94 6.81 -14.48
N GLY A 336 3.49 8.03 -14.14
CA GLY A 336 2.32 8.31 -13.30
C GLY A 336 1.03 8.48 -14.12
N TYR A 337 -0.03 8.97 -13.47
CA TYR A 337 -1.33 9.18 -14.11
C TYR A 337 -1.24 10.15 -15.30
N ASN A 338 -1.93 9.82 -16.40
CA ASN A 338 -1.93 10.63 -17.62
C ASN A 338 -3.37 10.86 -18.10
N SER A 339 -3.91 12.04 -17.79
CA SER A 339 -5.28 12.44 -18.14
C SER A 339 -5.53 12.45 -19.66
N PRO A 340 -4.65 13.03 -20.51
CA PRO A 340 -4.85 13.02 -21.97
C PRO A 340 -4.98 11.61 -22.58
N ILE A 341 -4.13 10.66 -22.15
CA ILE A 341 -4.22 9.27 -22.59
C ILE A 341 -5.54 8.65 -22.16
N ARG A 342 -5.94 8.86 -20.90
CA ARG A 342 -7.21 8.34 -20.39
C ARG A 342 -8.39 8.85 -21.22
N HIS A 343 -8.46 10.16 -21.46
CA HIS A 343 -9.53 10.75 -22.27
C HIS A 343 -9.55 10.19 -23.70
N THR A 344 -8.40 10.17 -24.37
CA THR A 344 -8.29 9.62 -25.73
C THR A 344 -8.70 8.15 -25.79
N THR A 345 -8.36 7.34 -24.78
CA THR A 345 -8.81 5.95 -24.70
C THR A 345 -10.33 5.88 -24.52
N LEU A 346 -10.93 6.72 -23.68
CA LEU A 346 -12.38 6.72 -23.43
C LEU A 346 -13.21 7.06 -24.68
N ASP A 347 -12.65 7.80 -25.64
CA ASP A 347 -13.31 8.10 -26.93
C ASP A 347 -13.63 6.85 -27.76
N PHE A 348 -12.96 5.72 -27.50
CA PHE A 348 -13.26 4.44 -28.14
C PHE A 348 -14.49 3.72 -27.57
N VAL A 349 -15.08 4.26 -26.49
CA VAL A 349 -16.35 3.92 -25.81
C VAL A 349 -16.43 2.50 -25.24
N THR A 350 -16.12 1.48 -26.03
CA THR A 350 -16.22 0.07 -25.68
C THR A 350 -14.91 -0.48 -25.14
N THR A 351 -14.97 -1.31 -24.08
CA THR A 351 -13.80 -1.96 -23.48
C THR A 351 -12.92 -2.67 -24.50
N LYS A 352 -13.52 -3.36 -25.49
CA LYS A 352 -12.78 -4.05 -26.54
C LYS A 352 -11.99 -3.08 -27.44
N LYS A 353 -12.61 -1.98 -27.90
CA LYS A 353 -11.91 -0.99 -28.74
C LYS A 353 -10.84 -0.24 -27.95
N MET A 354 -11.12 0.09 -26.69
CA MET A 354 -10.13 0.66 -25.77
C MET A 354 -8.91 -0.25 -25.64
N ALA A 355 -9.12 -1.56 -25.44
CA ALA A 355 -8.03 -2.52 -25.29
C ALA A 355 -7.18 -2.63 -26.56
N GLN A 356 -7.83 -2.67 -27.74
CA GLN A 356 -7.14 -2.70 -29.03
C GLN A 356 -6.29 -1.45 -29.25
N TYR A 357 -6.84 -0.26 -29.01
CA TYR A 357 -6.11 1.00 -29.11
C TYR A 357 -4.91 1.02 -28.15
N SER A 358 -5.12 0.71 -26.86
CA SER A 358 -4.05 0.72 -25.87
C SER A 358 -2.94 -0.28 -26.20
N SER A 359 -3.28 -1.50 -26.65
CA SER A 359 -2.29 -2.50 -27.09
C SER A 359 -1.45 -2.01 -28.27
N GLN A 360 -2.07 -1.36 -29.26
CA GLN A 360 -1.34 -0.79 -30.40
C GLN A 360 -0.36 0.31 -29.95
N GLN A 361 -0.79 1.20 -29.04
CA GLN A 361 0.09 2.25 -28.51
C GLN A 361 1.23 1.69 -27.64
N ILE A 362 0.99 0.64 -26.85
CA ILE A 362 2.04 -0.05 -26.10
C ILE A 362 3.09 -0.62 -27.05
N SER A 363 2.66 -1.33 -28.09
CA SER A 363 3.58 -1.90 -29.08
C SER A 363 4.41 -0.82 -29.78
N LYS A 364 3.75 0.25 -30.24
CA LYS A 364 4.42 1.41 -30.83
C LYS A 364 5.46 2.00 -29.87
N ARG A 365 5.09 2.19 -28.60
CA ARG A 365 5.96 2.77 -27.56
C ARG A 365 7.18 1.90 -27.28
N LEU A 366 7.01 0.59 -27.15
CA LEU A 366 8.12 -0.36 -26.94
C LEU A 366 9.10 -0.33 -28.11
N ASN A 367 8.57 -0.34 -29.35
CA ASN A 367 9.41 -0.25 -30.55
C ASN A 367 10.15 1.08 -30.65
N THR A 368 9.52 2.20 -30.28
CA THR A 368 10.15 3.52 -30.30
C THR A 368 11.23 3.69 -29.22
N LEU A 369 11.02 3.16 -28.01
CA LEU A 369 12.02 3.24 -26.94
C LEU A 369 13.18 2.27 -27.16
N GLY A 370 12.91 1.09 -27.71
CA GLY A 370 13.85 -0.02 -27.66
C GLY A 370 14.19 -0.42 -26.21
N PHE A 371 15.10 -1.38 -26.07
CA PHE A 371 15.43 -1.97 -24.78
C PHE A 371 16.11 -0.97 -23.82
N VAL A 372 17.15 -0.27 -24.29
CA VAL A 372 17.99 0.59 -23.44
C VAL A 372 17.22 1.81 -22.94
N SER A 373 16.50 2.54 -23.80
CA SER A 373 15.72 3.69 -23.34
C SER A 373 14.51 3.29 -22.50
N TYR A 374 13.98 2.07 -22.67
CA TYR A 374 12.96 1.55 -21.76
C TYR A 374 13.54 1.26 -20.37
N LEU A 375 14.74 0.69 -20.27
CA LEU A 375 15.44 0.55 -18.98
C LEU A 375 15.70 1.91 -18.31
N GLN A 376 16.12 2.91 -19.08
CA GLN A 376 16.28 4.28 -18.58
C GLN A 376 14.95 4.86 -18.06
N PHE A 377 13.86 4.64 -18.78
CA PHE A 377 12.52 5.03 -18.34
C PHE A 377 12.12 4.36 -17.02
N LEU A 378 12.35 3.04 -16.88
CA LEU A 378 12.05 2.30 -15.66
C LEU A 378 12.90 2.77 -14.47
N ALA A 379 14.17 3.09 -14.68
CA ALA A 379 15.02 3.66 -13.62
C ALA A 379 14.49 5.01 -13.15
N GLY A 380 14.10 5.89 -14.08
CA GLY A 380 13.45 7.17 -13.74
C GLY A 380 12.11 6.99 -13.02
N LYS A 381 11.34 5.96 -13.38
CA LYS A 381 10.09 5.63 -12.69
C LYS A 381 10.32 5.12 -11.27
N GLN A 382 11.30 4.24 -11.06
CA GLN A 382 11.68 3.74 -9.72
C GLN A 382 12.08 4.89 -8.80
N ILE A 383 12.87 5.84 -9.31
CA ILE A 383 13.28 7.04 -8.57
C ILE A 383 12.04 7.80 -8.10
N ARG A 384 11.11 8.17 -9.00
CA ARG A 384 9.90 8.94 -8.62
C ARG A 384 8.96 8.21 -7.67
N ASN A 385 8.96 6.88 -7.69
CA ASN A 385 8.15 6.08 -6.77
C ASN A 385 8.71 6.06 -5.33
N THR A 386 9.99 6.40 -5.16
CA THR A 386 10.71 6.12 -3.90
C THR A 386 11.63 7.24 -3.42
N ASP A 387 11.76 8.34 -4.17
CA ASP A 387 12.60 9.48 -3.85
C ASP A 387 12.06 10.30 -2.66
N ARG A 388 10.77 10.22 -2.37
CA ARG A 388 10.13 10.94 -1.26
C ARG A 388 9.51 10.01 -0.23
N GLY A 389 9.72 10.37 1.04
CA GLY A 389 9.10 9.67 2.20
C GLY A 389 7.64 10.05 2.46
N ASP A 390 7.12 11.08 1.78
CA ASP A 390 5.70 11.49 1.83
C ASP A 390 4.84 10.79 0.75
N PHE A 391 5.43 9.83 0.02
CA PHE A 391 4.79 9.06 -1.03
C PHE A 391 4.10 9.91 -2.12
N SER A 392 4.67 11.08 -2.45
CA SER A 392 4.14 12.04 -3.44
C SER A 392 2.89 12.82 -3.00
N TRP A 393 2.64 12.89 -1.70
CA TRP A 393 1.60 13.76 -1.16
C TRP A 393 1.78 15.21 -1.64
N GLY A 394 0.69 15.85 -2.06
CA GLY A 394 0.67 17.23 -2.54
C GLY A 394 1.33 17.47 -3.91
N GLN A 395 1.85 16.44 -4.59
CA GLN A 395 2.31 16.53 -5.99
C GLN A 395 1.23 16.10 -6.98
N GLU A 396 0.34 15.20 -6.55
CA GLU A 396 -0.71 14.66 -7.40
C GLU A 396 -2.04 15.41 -7.20
N GLY A 397 -2.74 15.65 -8.32
CA GLY A 397 -4.03 16.34 -8.49
C GLY A 397 -4.29 17.67 -7.75
N ILE A 398 -5.44 17.82 -7.08
CA ILE A 398 -6.02 19.15 -6.76
C ILE A 398 -5.77 19.60 -5.31
N PRO A 399 -5.68 20.92 -5.05
CA PRO A 399 -5.66 21.45 -3.68
C PRO A 399 -6.82 20.90 -2.84
N GLN A 400 -6.56 20.64 -1.55
CA GLN A 400 -7.53 20.05 -0.62
C GLN A 400 -8.12 21.14 0.30
N PRO A 401 -9.19 21.85 -0.11
CA PRO A 401 -9.74 22.94 0.69
C PRO A 401 -10.41 22.38 1.95
N PRO A 402 -10.00 22.79 3.16
CA PRO A 402 -10.62 22.31 4.38
C PRO A 402 -12.08 22.79 4.46
N PHE A 403 -12.95 21.98 5.08
CA PHE A 403 -14.38 22.32 5.22
C PHE A 403 -14.62 23.61 6.02
N ASN A 404 -13.74 23.92 6.97
CA ASN A 404 -13.87 25.04 7.89
C ASN A 404 -12.64 25.96 7.85
N ARG A 405 -12.85 27.27 8.02
CA ARG A 405 -11.76 28.23 8.23
C ARG A 405 -10.92 27.85 9.45
N THR A 406 -9.64 28.18 9.42
CA THR A 406 -8.76 27.88 10.54
C THR A 406 -9.15 28.67 11.78
N LYS A 407 -9.14 28.00 12.93
CA LYS A 407 -9.50 28.57 14.23
C LYS A 407 -8.30 29.01 15.08
N GLY A 408 -7.06 28.76 14.66
CA GLY A 408 -5.86 29.19 15.37
C GLY A 408 -4.55 28.65 14.81
N SER A 409 -3.43 29.16 15.34
CA SER A 409 -2.09 28.93 14.81
C SER A 409 -1.63 27.46 14.82
N LEU A 410 -2.10 26.66 15.78
CA LEU A 410 -1.81 25.22 15.82
C LEU A 410 -2.47 24.50 14.63
N GLN A 411 -3.74 24.78 14.37
CA GLN A 411 -4.47 24.20 13.26
C GLN A 411 -3.88 24.66 11.92
N ASP A 412 -3.46 25.92 11.80
CA ASP A 412 -2.79 26.43 10.59
C ASP A 412 -1.50 25.65 10.32
N ARG A 413 -0.69 25.41 11.36
CA ARG A 413 0.56 24.64 11.23
C ARG A 413 0.31 23.19 10.85
N ILE A 414 -0.69 22.53 11.45
CA ILE A 414 -1.04 21.15 11.08
C ILE A 414 -1.50 21.12 9.62
N ARG A 415 -2.39 22.03 9.22
CA ARG A 415 -2.88 22.11 7.84
C ARG A 415 -1.76 22.38 6.83
N SER A 416 -0.79 23.25 7.13
CA SER A 416 0.34 23.50 6.21
C SER A 416 1.24 22.29 5.94
N VAL A 417 1.14 21.25 6.77
CA VAL A 417 1.90 20.00 6.59
C VAL A 417 1.07 18.91 5.90
N TYR A 418 -0.24 18.89 6.14
CA TYR A 418 -1.13 17.79 5.76
C TYR A 418 -2.11 18.11 4.63
N LEU A 419 -2.28 19.39 4.26
CA LEU A 419 -3.11 19.89 3.15
C LEU A 419 -2.22 20.67 2.19
#